data_AF-A0A0C1QSG2-F1
#
_entry.id   AF-A0A0C1QSG2-F1
#
_cell.length_a   1.000
_cell.length_b   1.000
_cell.length_c   1.000
_cell.angle_alpha   90.00
_cell.angle_beta   90.00
_cell.angle_gamma   90.00
#
_symmetry.space_group_name_H-M   'P 1'
#
loop_
_entity.id
_entity.type
_entity.pdbx_description
1 polymer ?
#
loop_
_entity_poly.entity_id
_entity_poly.type
_entity_poly.pdbx_seq_one_letter_code
_entity_poly.pdbx_strand_id
1 'polypeptide(L)'
;MQAIEIAQTEPTSQCIPPAVDSSQRSLVQQYLIQQKELPANMVQALHGPGLVYVEFNQNAVFRMRSLTEETTGAFLRGTRGEHTKILFFARKIDIYQKGTAVEVNEVVEFGDLGFC
;
A
#
# COMPACT_ATOMS: atom_id res chain seq x y z
N MET A 1 -2.74 16.33 31.41
CA MET A 1 -3.01 16.55 29.98
C MET A 1 -1.69 16.90 29.31
N GLN A 2 -0.96 15.91 28.79
CA GLN A 2 0.36 16.14 28.13
C GLN A 2 0.52 15.27 26.87
N ALA A 3 -0.23 14.17 26.74
CA ALA A 3 -0.11 13.26 25.60
C ALA A 3 -0.57 13.86 24.25
N ILE A 4 -1.50 14.82 24.25
CA ILE A 4 -2.04 15.43 23.02
C ILE A 4 -1.04 16.40 22.38
N GLU A 5 -0.25 17.10 23.20
CA GLU A 5 0.67 18.16 22.76
C GLU A 5 1.95 17.58 22.12
N ILE A 6 2.37 16.38 22.55
CA ILE A 6 3.53 15.67 21.98
C ILE A 6 3.20 15.15 20.57
N ALA A 7 1.97 14.67 20.34
CA ALA A 7 1.56 14.15 19.03
C ALA A 7 1.46 15.22 17.92
N GLN A 8 1.38 16.50 18.28
CA GLN A 8 1.24 17.62 17.33
C GLN A 8 2.58 18.26 16.94
N THR A 9 3.67 17.93 17.64
CA THR A 9 4.99 18.56 17.43
C THR A 9 5.95 17.68 16.63
N GLU A 10 5.61 16.41 16.39
CA GLU A 10 6.39 15.56 15.50
C GLU A 10 6.10 15.93 14.04
N PRO A 11 7.12 16.31 13.24
CA PRO A 11 6.93 16.54 11.81
C PRO A 11 6.36 15.26 11.19
N THR A 12 5.30 15.42 10.39
CA THR A 12 4.65 14.30 9.71
C THR A 12 5.66 13.63 8.78
N SER A 13 6.19 12.48 9.19
CA SER A 13 7.05 11.66 8.34
C SER A 13 6.29 11.36 7.04
N GLN A 14 6.87 11.75 5.91
CA GLN A 14 6.29 11.45 4.60
C GLN A 14 6.42 9.94 4.37
N CYS A 15 5.32 9.25 4.04
CA CYS A 15 5.41 7.84 3.73
C CYS A 15 6.11 7.64 2.39
N ILE A 16 7.22 6.90 2.44
CA ILE A 16 8.00 6.54 1.26
C ILE A 16 7.69 5.06 0.97
N PRO A 17 6.77 4.78 0.03
CA PRO A 17 6.52 3.41 -0.37
C PRO A 17 7.72 2.87 -1.17
N PRO A 18 7.80 1.54 -1.41
CA PRO A 18 8.87 0.94 -2.19
C PRO A 18 9.08 1.62 -3.54
N ALA A 19 10.32 1.67 -4.01
CA ALA A 19 10.63 2.26 -5.31
C ALA A 19 9.95 1.49 -6.45
N VAL A 20 9.57 2.22 -7.49
CA VAL A 20 9.01 1.63 -8.71
C VAL A 20 10.11 0.88 -9.45
N ASP A 21 9.82 -0.35 -9.87
CA ASP A 21 10.61 -1.14 -10.82
C ASP A 21 9.69 -1.60 -11.95
N SER A 22 9.89 -1.01 -13.13
CA SER A 22 9.07 -1.32 -14.31
C SER A 22 9.49 -2.60 -15.05
N SER A 23 10.63 -3.21 -14.69
CA SER A 23 11.18 -4.38 -15.39
C SER A 23 10.23 -5.59 -15.40
N GLN A 24 9.38 -5.70 -14.38
CA GLN A 24 8.44 -6.82 -14.21
C GLN A 24 6.96 -6.39 -14.35
N ARG A 25 6.70 -5.22 -14.93
CA ARG A 25 5.34 -4.65 -15.07
C ARG A 25 4.36 -5.60 -15.75
N SER A 26 4.75 -6.21 -16.86
CA SER A 26 3.88 -7.11 -17.62
C SER A 26 3.44 -8.34 -16.82
N LEU A 27 4.33 -8.87 -15.96
CA LEU A 27 4.04 -10.05 -15.15
C LEU A 27 3.02 -9.73 -14.04
N VAL A 28 3.14 -8.57 -13.40
CA VAL A 28 2.16 -8.11 -12.41
C VAL A 28 0.82 -7.77 -13.08
N GLN A 29 0.85 -7.13 -14.26
CA GLN A 29 -0.39 -6.89 -15.02
C GLN A 29 -1.09 -8.20 -15.36
N GLN A 30 -0.34 -9.21 -15.83
CA GLN A 30 -0.87 -10.52 -16.13
C GLN A 30 -1.48 -11.18 -14.88
N TYR A 31 -0.80 -11.11 -13.73
CA TYR A 31 -1.32 -11.60 -12.45
C TYR A 31 -2.66 -10.92 -12.09
N LEU A 32 -2.71 -9.60 -12.13
CA LEU A 32 -3.91 -8.84 -11.76
C LEU A 32 -5.09 -9.14 -12.69
N ILE A 33 -4.84 -9.29 -14.00
CA ILE A 33 -5.89 -9.55 -14.99
C ILE A 33 -6.33 -11.01 -14.96
N GLN A 34 -5.40 -11.95 -14.95
CA GLN A 34 -5.71 -13.37 -15.14
C GLN A 34 -6.02 -14.10 -13.84
N GLN A 35 -5.30 -13.79 -12.76
CA GLN A 35 -5.46 -14.50 -11.49
C GLN A 35 -6.35 -13.75 -10.49
N LYS A 36 -6.41 -12.42 -10.60
CA LYS A 36 -7.32 -11.57 -9.80
C LYS A 36 -8.51 -11.05 -10.59
N GLU A 37 -8.64 -11.46 -11.85
CA GLU A 37 -9.79 -11.18 -12.72
C GLU A 37 -10.12 -9.68 -12.83
N LEU A 38 -9.12 -8.81 -12.64
CA LEU A 38 -9.32 -7.37 -12.76
C LEU A 38 -9.43 -6.98 -14.24
N PRO A 39 -10.39 -6.12 -14.62
CA PRO A 39 -10.49 -5.64 -15.99
C PRO A 39 -9.18 -4.97 -16.46
N ALA A 40 -8.70 -5.35 -17.65
CA ALA A 40 -7.43 -4.85 -18.17
C ALA A 40 -7.38 -3.31 -18.28
N ASN A 41 -8.51 -2.69 -18.65
CA ASN A 41 -8.66 -1.23 -18.69
C ASN A 41 -8.51 -0.59 -17.31
N MET A 42 -9.03 -1.23 -16.25
CA MET A 42 -8.86 -0.77 -14.87
C MET A 42 -7.40 -0.85 -14.44
N VAL A 43 -6.74 -1.99 -14.68
CA VAL A 43 -5.32 -2.16 -14.35
C VAL A 43 -4.46 -1.11 -15.06
N GLN A 44 -4.73 -0.84 -16.34
CA GLN A 44 -4.01 0.19 -17.10
C GLN A 44 -4.28 1.60 -16.56
N ALA A 45 -5.53 1.93 -16.23
CA ALA A 45 -5.94 3.22 -15.68
C ALA A 45 -5.31 3.49 -14.31
N LEU A 46 -5.05 2.46 -13.51
CA LEU A 46 -4.38 2.59 -12.22
C LEU A 46 -2.86 2.69 -12.34
N HIS A 47 -2.27 2.06 -13.37
CA HIS A 47 -0.84 2.18 -13.61
C HIS A 47 -0.41 3.55 -14.12
N GLY A 48 -1.19 4.19 -14.99
CA GLY A 48 -0.89 5.51 -15.54
C GLY A 48 -0.49 6.56 -14.48
N PRO A 49 -1.32 6.80 -13.46
CA PRO A 49 -1.02 7.72 -12.36
C PRO A 49 -0.10 7.13 -11.27
N GLY A 50 0.41 5.91 -11.43
CA GLY A 50 1.24 5.26 -10.42
C GLY A 50 0.49 4.85 -9.13
N LEU A 51 -0.82 4.67 -9.23
CA LEU A 51 -1.66 4.15 -8.12
C LEU A 51 -1.46 2.65 -7.94
N VAL A 52 -1.20 1.95 -9.03
CA VAL A 52 -0.68 0.57 -9.00
C VAL A 52 0.65 0.55 -9.72
N TYR A 53 1.66 -0.05 -9.12
CA TYR A 53 2.96 -0.23 -9.75
C TYR A 53 3.63 -1.51 -9.26
N VAL A 54 4.80 -1.79 -9.81
CA VAL A 54 5.61 -2.96 -9.45
C VAL A 54 6.86 -2.49 -8.75
N GLU A 55 7.28 -3.19 -7.71
CA GLU A 55 8.60 -3.01 -7.10
C GLU A 55 9.51 -4.21 -7.40
N PHE A 56 10.77 -4.11 -6.99
CA PHE A 56 11.85 -5.05 -7.31
C PHE A 56 11.51 -6.53 -7.04
N ASN A 57 10.81 -6.85 -5.95
CA ASN A 57 10.40 -8.21 -5.59
C ASN A 57 9.14 -8.70 -6.29
N GLN A 58 8.66 -7.98 -7.32
CA GLN A 58 7.46 -8.32 -8.08
C GLN A 58 6.17 -8.24 -7.27
N ASN A 59 6.12 -7.39 -6.24
CA ASN A 59 4.86 -7.08 -5.59
C ASN A 59 4.05 -6.11 -6.45
N ALA A 60 2.73 -6.34 -6.52
CA ALA A 60 1.78 -5.31 -6.93
C ALA A 60 1.64 -4.33 -5.77
N VAL A 61 2.11 -3.09 -5.96
CA VAL A 61 2.05 -2.03 -4.96
C VAL A 61 0.87 -1.11 -5.28
N PHE A 62 -0.07 -1.03 -4.36
CA PHE A 62 -1.25 -0.17 -4.40
C PHE A 62 -0.99 1.05 -3.51
N ARG A 63 -0.73 2.20 -4.11
CA ARG A 63 -0.44 3.44 -3.39
C ARG A 63 -1.72 3.99 -2.77
N MET A 64 -1.68 4.23 -1.46
CA MET A 64 -2.73 4.96 -0.75
C MET A 64 -2.41 6.44 -0.77
N ARG A 65 -3.43 7.27 -1.00
CA ARG A 65 -3.26 8.72 -1.03
C ARG A 65 -4.42 9.46 -0.40
N SER A 66 -4.15 10.67 0.08
CA SER A 66 -5.16 11.61 0.54
C SER A 66 -5.94 12.17 -0.66
N LEU A 67 -7.01 12.92 -0.37
CA LEU A 67 -7.76 13.66 -1.40
C LEU A 67 -6.93 14.75 -2.09
N THR A 68 -5.83 15.19 -1.46
CA THR A 68 -4.86 16.16 -2.03
C THR A 68 -3.67 15.45 -2.68
N GLU A 69 -3.79 14.16 -2.96
CA GLU A 69 -2.79 13.31 -3.64
C GLU A 69 -1.51 13.01 -2.87
N GLU A 70 -1.44 13.37 -1.59
CA GLU A 70 -0.32 13.01 -0.72
C GLU A 70 -0.30 11.49 -0.51
N THR A 71 0.86 10.85 -0.66
CA THR A 71 1.00 9.41 -0.35
C THR A 71 0.93 9.19 1.16
N THR A 72 -0.08 8.44 1.60
CA THR A 72 -0.32 8.14 3.02
C THR A 72 0.07 6.72 3.40
N GLY A 73 0.34 5.89 2.39
CA GLY A 73 0.62 4.49 2.59
C GLY A 73 0.75 3.70 1.29
N ALA A 74 0.93 2.40 1.42
CA ALA A 74 0.88 1.45 0.32
C ALA A 74 0.46 0.06 0.81
N PHE A 75 -0.26 -0.66 -0.03
CA PHE A 75 -0.55 -2.07 0.15
C PHE A 75 0.25 -2.87 -0.88
N LEU A 76 1.00 -3.87 -0.44
CA LEU A 76 1.80 -4.72 -1.31
C LEU A 76 1.20 -6.11 -1.35
N ARG A 77 1.03 -6.62 -2.57
CA ARG A 77 0.63 -8.00 -2.82
C ARG A 77 1.71 -8.73 -3.61
N GLY A 78 2.29 -9.76 -3.01
CA GLY A 78 3.15 -10.69 -3.75
C GLY A 78 2.42 -11.31 -4.93
N THR A 79 3.08 -11.37 -6.08
CA THR A 79 2.51 -11.97 -7.31
C THR A 79 3.21 -13.28 -7.70
N ARG A 80 4.21 -13.72 -6.92
CA ARG A 80 4.91 -15.00 -7.09
C ARG A 80 4.28 -16.11 -6.25
N GLY A 81 3.70 -17.12 -6.92
CA GLY A 81 3.31 -18.40 -6.31
C GLY A 81 2.13 -18.34 -5.32
N GLU A 82 1.85 -19.48 -4.69
CA GLU A 82 0.67 -19.74 -3.83
C GLU A 82 0.78 -19.08 -2.43
N HIS A 83 1.99 -18.77 -1.96
CA HIS A 83 2.22 -18.13 -0.65
C HIS A 83 2.60 -16.65 -0.81
N THR A 84 1.61 -15.78 -0.92
CA THR A 84 1.84 -14.34 -1.12
C THR A 84 1.80 -13.60 0.20
N LYS A 85 2.93 -13.01 0.62
CA LYS A 85 2.95 -12.07 1.74
C LYS A 85 2.15 -10.82 1.40
N ILE A 86 1.44 -10.30 2.39
CA ILE A 86 0.78 -9.00 2.33
C ILE A 86 1.55 -8.08 3.24
N LEU A 87 1.91 -6.89 2.76
CA LEU A 87 2.55 -5.86 3.58
C LEU A 87 1.76 -4.57 3.45
N PHE A 88 1.58 -3.89 4.57
CA PHE A 88 0.98 -2.57 4.62
C PHE A 88 2.01 -1.56 5.08
N PHE A 89 2.04 -0.42 4.40
CA PHE A 89 2.73 0.78 4.80
C PHE A 89 1.66 1.83 5.09
N ALA A 90 1.67 2.41 6.29
CA ALA A 90 0.75 3.47 6.64
C ALA A 90 1.45 4.47 7.56
N ARG A 91 1.11 5.75 7.42
CA ARG A 91 1.55 6.77 8.37
C ARG A 91 0.95 6.50 9.74
N LYS A 92 1.78 6.60 10.77
CA LYS A 92 1.39 6.40 12.17
C LYS A 92 0.15 7.20 12.59
N ILE A 93 0.03 8.47 12.21
CA ILE A 93 -1.07 9.36 12.63
C ILE A 93 -2.43 8.93 12.06
N ASP A 94 -2.45 8.31 10.88
CA ASP A 94 -3.68 7.84 10.22
C ASP A 94 -4.29 6.61 10.94
N ILE A 95 -3.49 5.89 11.74
CA ILE A 95 -3.92 4.72 12.53
C ILE A 95 -4.58 5.17 13.85
N TYR A 96 -4.13 6.27 14.45
CA TYR A 96 -4.63 6.71 15.76
C TYR A 96 -5.90 7.58 15.70
N GLN A 97 -6.19 8.24 14.57
CA GLN A 97 -7.42 9.05 14.45
C GLN A 97 -8.70 8.22 14.18
N LYS A 98 -8.56 6.96 13.74
CA LYS A 98 -9.66 5.99 13.70
C LYS A 98 -9.36 4.88 14.69
N GLY A 99 -10.04 4.85 15.83
CA GLY A 99 -10.12 3.69 16.72
C GLY A 99 -10.85 2.49 16.08
N THR A 100 -10.57 2.19 14.82
CA THR A 100 -11.16 1.15 14.00
C THR A 100 -10.16 0.86 12.88
N ALA A 101 -9.26 -0.10 13.13
CA ALA A 101 -8.72 -0.88 12.04
C ALA A 101 -9.95 -1.45 11.31
N VAL A 102 -10.08 -1.15 10.03
CA VAL A 102 -11.17 -1.70 9.22
C VAL A 102 -10.94 -3.21 9.17
N GLU A 103 -11.76 -3.96 9.90
CA GLU A 103 -11.90 -5.40 9.72
C GLU A 103 -12.31 -5.65 8.28
N VAL A 104 -11.37 -6.14 7.49
CA VAL A 104 -11.65 -6.83 6.23
C VAL A 104 -11.23 -8.28 6.41
N ASN A 105 -11.95 -9.03 7.26
CA ASN A 105 -11.94 -10.50 7.40
C ASN A 105 -10.59 -11.25 7.41
N GLU A 106 -9.47 -10.59 7.69
CA GLU A 106 -8.17 -11.23 7.86
C GLU A 106 -7.42 -10.48 8.98
N VAL A 107 -7.05 -11.21 10.03
CA VAL A 107 -6.29 -10.67 11.17
C VAL A 107 -4.90 -10.29 10.64
N VAL A 108 -4.63 -9.00 10.49
CA VAL A 108 -3.27 -8.52 10.19
C VAL A 108 -2.54 -8.41 11.52
N GLU A 109 -1.61 -9.34 11.79
CA GLU A 109 -0.71 -9.20 12.92
C GLU A 109 0.15 -7.94 12.74
N PHE A 110 0.32 -7.15 13.81
CA PHE A 110 1.13 -5.92 13.78
C PHE A 110 2.57 -6.12 13.27
N GLY A 111 3.06 -7.36 13.21
CA GLY A 111 4.36 -7.72 12.62
C GLY A 111 4.43 -7.64 11.09
N ASP A 112 3.29 -7.64 10.39
CA ASP A 112 3.21 -7.51 8.92
C ASP A 112 2.98 -6.06 8.46
N LEU A 113 2.95 -5.12 9.41
CA LEU A 113 2.89 -3.68 9.16
C LEU A 113 4.31 -3.11 9.07
N GLY A 114 4.71 -2.68 7.88
CA GLY A 114 5.85 -1.77 7.72
C GLY A 114 5.40 -0.37 8.08
N PHE A 115 6.17 0.35 8.90
CA PHE A 115 5.84 1.75 9.19
C PHE A 115 6.54 2.70 8.24
N CYS A 116 5.77 3.72 7.85
CA CYS A 116 6.19 5.02 7.38
C CYS A 116 5.83 6.04 8.49
#